data_AF-A0A520LNB6-F1
#
_entry.id   AF-A0A520LNB6-F1
#
_cell.length_a   1.000
_cell.length_b   1.000
_cell.length_c   1.000
_cell.angle_alpha   90.00
_cell.angle_beta   90.00
_cell.angle_gamma   90.00
#
_symmetry.space_group_name_H-M   'P 1'
#
loop_
_entity.id
_entity.type
_entity.pdbx_description
1 polymer ?
#
loop_
_entity_poly.entity_id
_entity_poly.type
_entity_poly.pdbx_seq_one_letter_code
_entity_poly.pdbx_strand_id
1 'polypeptide(L)' 'MPTALITGASRGIGRRTAELLARKGWDLKLIARRGDQLEQLATELRPMGVRVDVRSV' A
#
# COMPACT_ATOMS: atom_id res chain seq x y z
N MET A 1 -12.88 -1.41 -9.53
CA MET A 1 -12.57 -0.63 -8.32
C MET A 1 -11.48 0.37 -8.66
N PRO A 2 -11.47 1.56 -8.05
CA PRO A 2 -10.40 2.55 -8.28
C PRO A 2 -9.05 2.05 -7.74
N THR A 3 -7.96 2.56 -8.31
CA THR A 3 -6.59 2.22 -7.88
C THR A 3 -5.85 3.50 -7.44
N ALA A 4 -5.16 3.43 -6.30
CA ALA A 4 -4.30 4.52 -5.83
C ALA A 4 -2.82 4.17 -5.94
N LEU A 5 -2.03 5.09 -6.48
CA LEU A 5 -0.58 5.05 -6.46
C LEU A 5 -0.07 5.90 -5.29
N ILE A 6 0.68 5.29 -4.37
CA ILE A 6 1.20 5.96 -3.18
C ILE A 6 2.72 5.90 -3.19
N THR A 7 3.36 7.05 -3.34
CA THR A 7 4.80 7.22 -3.14
C THR A 7 5.10 7.49 -1.66
N GLY A 8 6.25 7.02 -1.17
CA GLY A 8 6.58 7.10 0.25
C GLY A 8 5.73 6.17 1.13
N ALA A 9 5.14 5.11 0.58
CA ALA A 9 4.19 4.24 1.27
C ALA A 9 4.76 3.45 2.46
N SER A 10 6.09 3.34 2.58
CA SER A 10 6.75 2.51 3.62
C SER A 10 6.42 2.89 5.08
N ARG A 11 6.06 4.15 5.37
CA ARG A 11 5.84 4.63 6.74
C ARG A 11 5.05 5.94 6.78
N GLY A 12 4.71 6.39 7.99
CA GLY A 12 4.10 7.70 8.24
C GLY A 12 2.79 7.87 7.49
N ILE A 13 2.60 9.04 6.87
CA ILE A 13 1.36 9.41 6.16
C ILE A 13 1.09 8.45 5.02
N GLY A 14 2.09 8.09 4.20
CA GLY A 14 1.89 7.19 3.06
C GLY A 14 1.33 5.83 3.48
N ARG A 15 1.85 5.26 4.57
CA ARG A 15 1.33 4.02 5.15
C ARG A 15 -0.12 4.16 5.63
N ARG A 16 -0.42 5.20 6.41
CA ARG A 16 -1.79 5.42 6.93
C ARG A 16 -2.79 5.70 5.81
N THR A 17 -2.38 6.40 4.76
CA THR A 17 -3.20 6.61 3.56
C THR A 17 -3.50 5.30 2.84
N ALA A 18 -2.49 4.41 2.69
CA ALA A 18 -2.70 3.09 2.10
C ALA A 18 -3.71 2.26 2.91
N GLU A 19 -3.57 2.24 4.24
CA GLU A 19 -4.50 1.54 5.14
C GLU A 19 -5.94 2.07 5.02
N LEU A 20 -6.12 3.39 4.98
CA LEU A 20 -7.45 4.01 4.83
C LEU A 20 -8.09 3.71 3.48
N LEU A 21 -7.30 3.71 2.41
CA LEU A 21 -7.78 3.42 1.05
C LEU A 21 -8.10 1.93 0.86
N ALA A 22 -7.29 1.03 1.41
CA ALA A 22 -7.58 -0.41 1.42
C ALA A 22 -8.91 -0.71 2.12
N ARG A 23 -9.17 -0.11 3.29
CA ARG A 23 -10.46 -0.25 4.01
C ARG A 23 -11.66 0.27 3.21
N LYS A 24 -11.44 1.19 2.27
CA LYS A 24 -12.46 1.70 1.34
C LYS A 24 -12.59 0.85 0.07
N GLY A 25 -11.86 -0.26 -0.05
CA GLY A 25 -11.89 -1.16 -1.20
C GLY A 25 -11.08 -0.67 -2.40
N TRP A 26 -10.08 0.19 -2.19
CA TRP A 26 -9.21 0.62 -3.29
C TRP A 26 -8.08 -0.37 -3.50
N ASP A 27 -7.79 -0.67 -4.77
CA ASP A 27 -6.54 -1.35 -5.13
C ASP A 27 -5.35 -0.40 -4.96
N LEU A 28 -4.18 -0.92 -4.63
CA LEU A 28 -3.03 -0.13 -4.24
C LEU A 28 -1.77 -0.47 -5.04
N LYS A 29 -1.04 0.57 -5.44
CA LYS A 29 0.34 0.49 -5.91
C LYS A 29 1.23 1.27 -4.96
N LEU A 30 2.13 0.59 -4.26
CA LEU A 30 2.94 1.17 -3.19
C LEU A 30 4.40 1.31 -3.64
N ILE A 31 4.93 2.53 -3.57
CA ILE A 31 6.31 2.85 -3.97
C ILE A 31 7.08 3.49 -2.81
N ALA A 32 8.26 2.95 -2.50
CA ALA A 32 9.20 3.51 -1.50
C ALA A 32 10.57 2.84 -1.60
N ARG A 33 11.60 3.46 -1.01
CA ARG A 33 12.98 2.92 -1.00
C ARG A 33 13.16 1.64 -0.17
N ARG A 34 12.33 1.46 0.86
CA ARG A 34 12.41 0.32 1.79
C ARG A 34 11.41 -0.76 1.39
N GLY A 35 11.88 -1.73 0.59
CA GLY A 35 11.05 -2.80 0.04
C GLY A 35 10.50 -3.76 1.09
N ASP A 36 11.29 -4.06 2.12
CA ASP A 36 10.87 -4.85 3.29
C ASP A 36 9.63 -4.27 3.98
N GLN A 37 9.61 -2.95 4.22
CA GLN A 37 8.45 -2.26 4.80
C GLN A 37 7.24 -2.25 3.87
N LEU A 38 7.45 -2.23 2.54
CA LEU A 38 6.37 -2.31 1.57
C LEU A 38 5.73 -3.69 1.54
N GLU A 39 6.54 -4.76 1.55
CA GLU A 39 6.02 -6.13 1.54
C GLU A 39 5.28 -6.47 2.83
N GLN A 40 5.78 -5.98 3.97
CA GLN A 40 5.05 -6.07 5.24
C GLN A 40 3.69 -5.38 5.14
N LEU A 41 3.67 -4.13 4.66
CA LEU A 41 2.41 -3.40 4.48
C LEU A 41 1.46 -4.11 3.50
N ALA A 42 1.97 -4.63 2.36
CA ALA A 42 1.13 -5.36 1.42
C ALA A 42 0.52 -6.63 2.03
N THR A 43 1.29 -7.34 2.86
CA THR A 43 0.80 -8.51 3.60
C THR A 43 -0.31 -8.14 4.58
N GLU A 44 -0.20 -6.98 5.26
CA GLU A 44 -1.24 -6.46 6.17
C GLU A 44 -2.53 -6.04 5.43
N LEU A 45 -2.42 -5.55 4.18
CA LEU A 45 -3.56 -4.97 3.45
C LEU A 45 -4.31 -5.98 2.56
N ARG A 46 -3.64 -6.99 2.01
CA ARG A 46 -4.28 -8.02 1.16
C ARG A 46 -5.51 -8.71 1.80
N PRO A 47 -5.55 -9.01 3.11
CA PRO A 47 -6.74 -9.57 3.76
C PRO A 47 -8.00 -8.70 3.70
N MET A 48 -7.88 -7.42 3.36
CA MET A 48 -9.02 -6.51 3.15
C MET A 48 -9.72 -6.72 1.81
N GLY A 49 -9.30 -7.70 1.00
CA GLY A 49 -9.92 -8.03 -0.29
C GLY A 49 -9.50 -7.10 -1.43
N VAL A 50 -8.41 -6.35 -1.27
CA VAL A 50 -7.86 -5.43 -2.28
C VAL A 50 -6.58 -5.99 -2.91
N ARG A 51 -6.31 -5.62 -4.16
CA ARG A 51 -5.03 -5.93 -4.81
C ARG A 51 -3.96 -4.95 -4.34
N VAL A 52 -2.77 -5.46 -4.02
CA VAL A 52 -1.64 -4.64 -3.59
C VAL A 52 -0.38 -5.04 -4.32
N ASP A 53 0.08 -4.15 -5.18
CA ASP A 53 1.36 -4.24 -5.89
C ASP A 53 2.39 -3.34 -5.18
N VAL A 54 3.63 -3.81 -5.06
CA VAL A 54 4.72 -3.05 -4.46
C VAL A 54 5.86 -2.87 -5.45
N ARG A 55 6.54 -1.72 -5.37
CA ARG A 55 7.78 -1.46 -6.10
C ARG A 55 8.75 -0.67 -5.25
N SER A 56 9.92 -1.25 -4.98
CA SER A 56 11.04 -0.50 -4.43
C SER A 56 11.75 0.31 -5.51
N VAL A 57 12.25 1.49 -5.12
CA VAL A 57 13.04 2.41 -5.96
C VAL A 57 14.32 2.81 -5.26
#